data_AF-A0A2A2SAL7-F1
#
_entry.id   AF-A0A2A2SAL7-F1
#
_cell.length_a   1.000
_cell.length_b   1.000
_cell.length_c   1.000
_cell.angle_alpha   90.00
_cell.angle_beta   90.00
_cell.angle_gamma   90.00
#
_symmetry.space_group_name_H-M   'P 1'
#
loop_
_entity.id
_entity.type
_entity.pdbx_description
1 polymer ?
#
loop_
_entity_poly.entity_id
_entity_poly.type
_entity_poly.pdbx_seq_one_letter_code
_entity_poly.pdbx_strand_id
1 'polypeptide(L)'
;MVLRAAKPVPSKDYYSITKYYGNTYIIADDDGGSQYIEEFSGKSQLLTKEKLYDGNKDGIIQFGNNGILDLGQPDASSHTIRFYDINPLKGLRYLGENGDGQYVYASAAVRPKGAIEGTVGQDSFTGRTNVADTFFFDGALDSGSGRDTIANFGSEDRIISTLPFSLDPFGSGDLVAEGDFGGSALSIVDTSGRVADGVTLLSTYQAHGLTYYVYKPTFTTGATAPDPEF
;
A
#
# COMPACT_ATOMS: atom_id res chain seq x y z
N MET A 1 -47.49 15.88 -36.05
CA MET A 1 -47.05 15.23 -34.80
C MET A 1 -45.55 14.98 -34.93
N VAL A 2 -44.72 15.81 -34.30
CA VAL A 2 -43.26 15.69 -34.38
C VAL A 2 -42.82 14.73 -33.27
N LEU A 3 -42.40 13.52 -33.64
CA LEU A 3 -41.71 12.60 -32.74
C LEU A 3 -40.34 13.19 -32.42
N ARG A 4 -40.20 13.78 -31.22
CA ARG A 4 -38.87 14.08 -30.67
C ARG A 4 -38.26 12.76 -30.23
N ALA A 5 -37.13 12.39 -30.83
CA ALA A 5 -36.29 11.31 -30.32
C ALA A 5 -35.98 11.61 -28.85
N ALA A 6 -36.22 10.64 -27.97
CA ALA A 6 -35.77 10.73 -26.58
C ALA A 6 -34.26 10.97 -26.61
N LYS A 7 -33.78 11.95 -25.84
CA LYS A 7 -32.33 12.10 -25.62
C LYS A 7 -31.81 10.76 -25.10
N PRO A 8 -30.65 10.27 -25.57
CA PRO A 8 -30.05 9.07 -25.01
C PRO A 8 -29.93 9.28 -23.49
N VAL A 9 -30.50 8.36 -22.74
CA VAL A 9 -30.23 8.25 -21.30
C VAL A 9 -28.73 7.94 -21.20
N PRO A 10 -27.94 8.68 -20.41
CA PRO A 10 -26.54 8.32 -20.18
C PRO A 10 -26.50 6.84 -19.77
N SER A 11 -25.61 6.05 -20.39
CA SER A 11 -25.35 4.69 -19.91
C SER A 11 -25.07 4.79 -18.42
N LYS A 12 -25.74 3.97 -17.61
CA LYS A 12 -25.30 3.75 -16.24
C LYS A 12 -23.90 3.18 -16.35
N ASP A 13 -22.92 3.83 -15.74
CA ASP A 13 -21.56 3.31 -15.67
C ASP A 13 -21.61 2.08 -14.76
N TYR A 14 -21.63 0.90 -15.36
CA TYR A 14 -21.51 -0.36 -14.65
C TYR A 14 -20.01 -0.68 -14.49
N TYR A 15 -19.63 -1.52 -13.53
CA TYR A 15 -18.24 -1.94 -13.33
C TYR A 15 -18.08 -3.46 -13.53
N SER A 16 -16.93 -3.96 -14.01
CA SER A 16 -16.46 -5.35 -13.95
C SER A 16 -15.17 -5.52 -13.17
N ILE A 17 -15.03 -6.64 -12.45
CA ILE A 17 -13.80 -7.05 -11.80
C ILE A 17 -13.09 -8.06 -12.69
N THR A 18 -11.89 -7.71 -13.12
CA THR A 18 -10.99 -8.64 -13.81
C THR A 18 -9.80 -8.96 -12.90
N LYS A 19 -9.56 -10.25 -12.62
CA LYS A 19 -8.27 -10.69 -12.08
C LYS A 19 -7.24 -10.58 -13.21
N TYR A 20 -6.32 -9.64 -13.09
CA TYR A 20 -5.40 -9.30 -14.18
C TYR A 20 -4.20 -10.27 -14.21
N TYR A 21 -3.34 -10.20 -13.19
CA TYR A 21 -2.23 -11.13 -12.94
C TYR A 21 -2.04 -11.33 -11.43
N GLY A 22 -1.58 -12.52 -11.02
CA GLY A 22 -1.22 -12.79 -9.63
C GLY A 22 -2.36 -12.50 -8.65
N ASN A 23 -2.09 -11.61 -7.69
CA ASN A 23 -3.03 -11.24 -6.63
C ASN A 23 -3.72 -9.87 -6.91
N THR A 24 -3.69 -9.39 -8.15
CA THR A 24 -4.19 -8.07 -8.55
C THR A 24 -5.59 -8.12 -9.17
N TYR A 25 -6.51 -7.33 -8.61
CA TYR A 25 -7.87 -7.14 -9.09
C TYR A 25 -8.05 -5.73 -9.65
N ILE A 26 -8.58 -5.63 -10.86
CA ILE A 26 -8.87 -4.34 -11.51
C ILE A 26 -10.38 -4.17 -11.62
N ILE A 27 -10.89 -3.03 -11.15
CA ILE A 27 -12.25 -2.58 -11.46
C ILE A 27 -12.22 -1.80 -12.77
N ALA A 28 -12.79 -2.37 -13.82
CA ALA A 28 -13.01 -1.74 -15.11
C ALA A 28 -14.48 -1.29 -15.25
N ASP A 29 -14.77 -0.38 -16.18
CA ASP A 29 -16.14 0.01 -16.50
C ASP A 29 -16.73 -1.05 -17.46
N ASP A 30 -17.79 -1.75 -17.07
CA ASP A 30 -18.52 -2.74 -17.88
C ASP A 30 -19.87 -3.15 -17.24
N ASP A 31 -20.80 -3.69 -18.04
CA ASP A 31 -22.26 -3.88 -17.89
C ASP A 31 -22.79 -4.74 -16.70
N GLY A 32 -22.00 -5.01 -15.65
CA GLY A 32 -22.30 -6.00 -14.61
C GLY A 32 -22.92 -5.48 -13.31
N GLY A 33 -23.87 -6.24 -12.74
CA GLY A 33 -24.48 -6.05 -11.41
C GLY A 33 -23.52 -6.31 -10.23
N SER A 34 -24.04 -6.51 -9.01
CA SER A 34 -23.22 -6.75 -7.80
C SER A 34 -22.15 -7.83 -8.01
N GLN A 35 -20.91 -7.53 -7.63
CA GLN A 35 -19.76 -8.39 -7.91
C GLN A 35 -19.14 -8.93 -6.64
N TYR A 36 -18.36 -10.00 -6.78
CA TYR A 36 -17.67 -10.61 -5.66
C TYR A 36 -16.22 -10.95 -5.99
N ILE A 37 -15.37 -10.88 -4.97
CA ILE A 37 -14.00 -11.35 -5.00
C ILE A 37 -13.90 -12.49 -3.99
N GLU A 38 -13.60 -13.70 -4.48
CA GLU A 38 -13.44 -14.88 -3.63
C GLU A 38 -12.10 -14.81 -2.88
N GLU A 39 -10.99 -14.62 -3.59
CA GLU A 39 -9.64 -14.74 -3.04
C GLU A 39 -8.93 -13.38 -2.88
N PHE A 40 -9.30 -12.58 -1.87
CA PHE A 40 -8.58 -11.35 -1.54
C PHE A 40 -7.73 -11.56 -0.28
N SER A 41 -6.47 -11.92 -0.49
CA SER A 41 -5.53 -12.26 0.58
C SER A 41 -4.71 -11.05 1.05
N GLY A 42 -3.81 -11.26 2.02
CA GLY A 42 -2.86 -10.25 2.44
C GLY A 42 -1.89 -9.78 1.32
N LYS A 43 -1.76 -10.56 0.24
CA LYS A 43 -0.94 -10.23 -0.94
C LYS A 43 -1.74 -9.52 -2.04
N SER A 44 -3.05 -9.39 -1.85
CA SER A 44 -3.95 -8.90 -2.89
C SER A 44 -4.05 -7.39 -2.89
N GLN A 45 -4.13 -6.84 -4.10
CA GLN A 45 -4.40 -5.43 -4.33
C GLN A 45 -5.63 -5.24 -5.21
N LEU A 46 -6.36 -4.16 -4.94
CA LEU A 46 -7.47 -3.67 -5.73
C LEU A 46 -7.02 -2.38 -6.42
N LEU A 47 -7.17 -2.33 -7.73
CA LEU A 47 -6.90 -1.17 -8.56
C LEU A 47 -8.22 -0.60 -9.08
N THR A 48 -8.41 0.71 -8.89
CA THR A 48 -9.60 1.42 -9.35
C THR A 48 -9.21 2.62 -10.20
N LYS A 49 -10.05 2.97 -11.19
CA LYS A 49 -9.84 4.19 -12.00
C LYS A 49 -10.21 5.47 -11.26
N GLU A 50 -11.16 5.38 -10.35
CA GLU A 50 -11.60 6.48 -9.50
C GLU A 50 -11.30 6.18 -8.04
N LYS A 51 -10.99 7.22 -7.27
CA LYS A 51 -10.71 7.07 -5.84
C LYS A 51 -12.00 6.70 -5.09
N LEU A 52 -11.92 5.66 -4.26
CA LEU A 52 -13.00 5.24 -3.38
C LEU A 52 -13.28 6.31 -2.32
N TYR A 53 -14.54 6.41 -1.90
CA TYR A 53 -14.96 7.41 -0.93
C TYR A 53 -14.45 7.07 0.48
N ASP A 54 -13.54 7.89 0.98
CA ASP A 54 -13.04 7.87 2.36
C ASP A 54 -13.71 9.01 3.16
N GLY A 55 -14.84 8.69 3.78
CA GLY A 55 -15.69 9.69 4.43
C GLY A 55 -15.05 10.36 5.66
N ASN A 56 -14.21 9.64 6.40
CA ASN A 56 -13.51 10.15 7.59
C ASN A 56 -12.04 10.52 7.32
N LYS A 57 -11.54 10.29 6.10
CA LYS A 57 -10.21 10.69 5.63
C LYS A 57 -9.07 10.07 6.42
N ASP A 58 -9.25 8.85 6.91
CA ASP A 58 -8.23 8.13 7.67
C ASP A 58 -7.39 7.17 6.81
N GLY A 59 -7.64 7.14 5.51
CA GLY A 59 -6.98 6.27 4.55
C GLY A 59 -7.51 4.84 4.54
N ILE A 60 -8.58 4.54 5.30
CA ILE A 60 -9.23 3.23 5.36
C ILE A 60 -10.65 3.33 4.79
N ILE A 61 -10.87 2.62 3.68
CA ILE A 61 -12.18 2.45 3.10
C ILE A 61 -12.95 1.37 3.89
N GLN A 62 -13.91 1.84 4.68
CA GLN A 62 -14.76 0.97 5.48
C GLN A 62 -15.87 0.34 4.63
N PHE A 63 -16.25 -0.87 5.02
CA PHE A 63 -17.32 -1.60 4.39
C PHE A 63 -18.62 -1.19 5.09
N GLY A 64 -19.74 -1.28 4.37
CA GLY A 64 -21.04 -1.21 5.01
C GLY A 64 -21.18 -2.29 6.09
N ASN A 65 -22.11 -2.10 7.03
CA ASN A 65 -22.40 -3.08 8.10
C ASN A 65 -22.80 -4.46 7.56
N ASN A 66 -23.16 -4.55 6.27
CA ASN A 66 -23.44 -5.77 5.53
C ASN A 66 -22.17 -6.49 5.02
N GLY A 67 -20.98 -5.97 5.32
CA GLY A 67 -19.70 -6.48 4.86
C GLY A 67 -19.47 -6.30 3.36
N ILE A 68 -20.07 -5.26 2.77
CA ILE A 68 -19.99 -4.98 1.33
C ILE A 68 -19.27 -3.64 1.14
N LEU A 69 -18.36 -3.59 0.17
CA LEU A 69 -17.68 -2.37 -0.26
C LEU A 69 -18.57 -1.60 -1.23
N ASP A 70 -18.86 -0.35 -0.93
CA ASP A 70 -19.53 0.58 -1.86
C ASP A 70 -18.47 1.26 -2.74
N LEU A 71 -18.65 1.20 -4.06
CA LEU A 71 -17.75 1.83 -5.04
C LEU A 71 -18.16 3.26 -5.35
N GLY A 72 -19.43 3.60 -5.12
CA GLY A 72 -19.98 4.91 -5.41
C GLY A 72 -19.65 5.96 -4.35
N GLN A 73 -19.68 7.22 -4.77
CA GLN A 73 -19.86 8.35 -3.86
C GLN A 73 -21.22 8.24 -3.15
N PRO A 74 -21.44 8.92 -2.00
CA PRO A 74 -22.70 8.88 -1.24
C PRO A 74 -23.99 9.12 -2.06
N ASP A 75 -23.88 9.78 -3.22
CA ASP A 75 -24.99 10.13 -4.12
C ASP A 75 -24.94 9.41 -5.49
N ALA A 76 -24.01 8.48 -5.72
CA ALA A 76 -23.89 7.70 -6.95
C ALA A 76 -24.69 6.39 -6.86
N SER A 77 -25.06 5.81 -8.02
CA SER A 77 -25.72 4.49 -8.05
C SER A 77 -24.87 3.45 -7.29
N SER A 78 -25.52 2.70 -6.40
CA SER A 78 -24.90 1.75 -5.47
C SER A 78 -24.27 0.56 -6.21
N HIS A 79 -23.05 0.72 -6.69
CA HIS A 79 -22.21 -0.38 -7.13
C HIS A 79 -21.45 -0.93 -5.94
N THR A 80 -21.45 -2.25 -5.83
CA THR A 80 -20.99 -2.91 -4.62
C THR A 80 -20.14 -4.13 -4.94
N ILE A 81 -19.07 -4.31 -4.17
CA ILE A 81 -18.24 -5.53 -4.20
C ILE A 81 -18.33 -6.25 -2.86
N ARG A 82 -18.64 -7.55 -2.91
CA ARG A 82 -18.48 -8.44 -1.75
C ARG A 82 -17.11 -9.08 -1.77
N PHE A 83 -16.43 -9.07 -0.63
CA PHE A 83 -15.19 -9.82 -0.43
C PHE A 83 -15.45 -10.98 0.53
N TYR A 84 -14.99 -12.18 0.21
CA TYR A 84 -15.21 -13.35 1.07
C TYR A 84 -14.07 -13.61 2.07
N ASP A 85 -12.84 -13.22 1.72
CA ASP A 85 -11.64 -13.62 2.47
C ASP A 85 -10.95 -12.50 3.27
N ILE A 86 -11.56 -11.32 3.37
CA ILE A 86 -11.10 -10.25 4.27
C ILE A 86 -12.05 -10.00 5.42
N ASN A 87 -11.51 -9.48 6.51
CA ASN A 87 -12.32 -8.97 7.61
C ASN A 87 -12.92 -7.60 7.20
N PRO A 88 -14.24 -7.50 6.95
CA PRO A 88 -14.85 -6.25 6.52
C PRO A 88 -14.77 -5.15 7.58
N LEU A 89 -14.59 -5.50 8.86
CA LEU A 89 -14.42 -4.53 9.94
C LEU A 89 -13.05 -3.82 9.90
N LYS A 90 -12.10 -4.36 9.13
CA LYS A 90 -10.79 -3.71 8.92
C LYS A 90 -10.81 -2.79 7.71
N GLY A 91 -11.54 -3.16 6.67
CA GLY A 91 -11.63 -2.37 5.44
C GLY A 91 -10.43 -2.55 4.51
N LEU A 92 -10.37 -1.70 3.50
CA LEU A 92 -9.22 -1.57 2.60
C LEU A 92 -8.40 -0.34 2.98
N ARG A 93 -7.08 -0.43 2.95
CA ARG A 93 -6.20 0.73 3.12
C ARG A 93 -5.81 1.28 1.76
N TYR A 94 -5.83 2.60 1.62
CA TYR A 94 -5.37 3.29 0.42
C TYR A 94 -3.85 3.39 0.41
N LEU A 95 -3.24 3.01 -0.71
CA LEU A 95 -1.79 2.94 -0.89
C LEU A 95 -1.27 3.91 -1.96
N GLY A 96 -2.07 4.90 -2.39
CA GLY A 96 -1.63 5.88 -3.38
C GLY A 96 -2.15 5.60 -4.80
N GLU A 97 -1.54 6.29 -5.76
CA GLU A 97 -1.84 6.18 -7.19
C GLU A 97 -0.60 5.64 -7.90
N ASN A 98 -0.76 4.62 -8.75
CA ASN A 98 0.36 4.03 -9.48
C ASN A 98 0.72 4.87 -10.73
N GLY A 99 1.79 4.47 -11.44
CA GLY A 99 2.25 5.17 -12.64
C GLY A 99 1.25 5.19 -13.81
N ASP A 100 0.22 4.33 -13.78
CA ASP A 100 -0.85 4.25 -14.77
C ASP A 100 -2.08 5.10 -14.39
N GLY A 101 -2.01 5.84 -13.29
CA GLY A 101 -3.10 6.68 -12.79
C GLY A 101 -4.22 5.91 -12.09
N GLN A 102 -3.95 4.68 -11.65
CA GLN A 102 -4.91 3.85 -10.90
C GLN A 102 -4.68 3.99 -9.40
N TYR A 103 -5.77 4.04 -8.65
CA TYR A 103 -5.74 4.07 -7.19
C TYR A 103 -5.57 2.67 -6.63
N VAL A 104 -4.60 2.49 -5.74
CA VAL A 104 -4.21 1.19 -5.18
C VAL A 104 -4.78 1.03 -3.78
N TYR A 105 -5.36 -0.14 -3.51
CA TYR A 105 -5.84 -0.51 -2.18
C TYR A 105 -5.44 -1.94 -1.83
N ALA A 106 -5.26 -2.20 -0.55
CA ALA A 106 -4.98 -3.55 -0.04
C ALA A 106 -5.68 -3.78 1.31
N SER A 107 -5.62 -5.01 1.83
CA SER A 107 -6.31 -5.35 3.09
C SER A 107 -5.77 -4.53 4.28
N ALA A 108 -6.61 -3.74 4.94
CA ALA A 108 -6.18 -2.93 6.09
C ALA A 108 -5.69 -3.77 7.28
N ALA A 109 -6.04 -5.06 7.33
CA ALA A 109 -5.59 -5.98 8.37
C ALA A 109 -4.08 -6.24 8.32
N VAL A 110 -3.45 -6.08 7.15
CA VAL A 110 -2.02 -6.38 6.95
C VAL A 110 -1.12 -5.33 7.63
N ARG A 111 -1.54 -4.07 7.71
CA ARG A 111 -0.76 -3.01 8.35
C ARG A 111 -0.72 -3.23 9.88
N PRO A 112 0.47 -3.33 10.50
CA PRO A 112 0.60 -3.38 11.95
C PRO A 112 -0.04 -2.15 12.62
N LYS A 113 -0.66 -2.34 13.78
CA LYS A 113 -1.38 -1.27 14.46
C LYS A 113 -0.45 -0.10 14.79
N GLY A 114 -0.80 1.09 14.30
CA GLY A 114 -0.08 2.33 14.57
C GLY A 114 1.21 2.51 13.76
N ALA A 115 1.49 1.60 12.82
CA ALA A 115 2.61 1.75 11.91
C ALA A 115 2.37 2.89 10.90
N ILE A 116 3.44 3.59 10.58
CA ILE A 116 3.55 4.53 9.46
C ILE A 116 3.86 3.67 8.24
N GLU A 117 3.03 3.72 7.20
CA GLU A 117 3.12 2.80 6.06
C GLU A 117 3.62 3.51 4.79
N GLY A 118 4.53 2.85 4.07
CA GLY A 118 4.91 3.15 2.70
C GLY A 118 3.79 2.89 1.71
N THR A 119 3.65 3.79 0.74
CA THR A 119 2.68 3.73 -0.34
C THR A 119 3.31 3.08 -1.58
N VAL A 120 2.59 3.04 -2.70
CA VAL A 120 3.15 2.66 -4.02
C VAL A 120 3.96 3.79 -4.68
N GLY A 121 3.99 4.97 -4.04
CA GLY A 121 4.72 6.15 -4.48
C GLY A 121 6.14 6.22 -3.90
N GLN A 122 6.74 7.40 -3.93
CA GLN A 122 7.97 7.70 -3.19
C GLN A 122 7.59 8.49 -1.94
N ASP A 123 7.89 7.94 -0.77
CA ASP A 123 7.54 8.55 0.50
C ASP A 123 8.74 9.15 1.23
N SER A 124 8.47 10.26 1.92
CA SER A 124 9.42 10.90 2.83
C SER A 124 8.87 10.90 4.25
N PHE A 125 9.47 10.08 5.10
CA PHE A 125 9.12 9.95 6.50
C PHE A 125 10.10 10.69 7.41
N THR A 126 9.63 11.03 8.60
CA THR A 126 10.47 11.59 9.66
C THR A 126 10.10 10.95 11.00
N GLY A 127 11.09 10.32 11.64
CA GLY A 127 10.95 9.77 12.99
C GLY A 127 10.65 10.86 14.02
N ARG A 128 9.78 10.52 14.97
CA ARG A 128 9.34 11.42 16.05
C ARG A 128 10.30 11.36 17.21
N THR A 129 10.56 12.51 17.82
CA THR A 129 11.39 12.57 19.03
C THR A 129 10.64 11.98 20.23
N ASN A 130 11.32 11.13 21.00
CA ASN A 130 10.82 10.50 22.24
C ASN A 130 9.61 9.56 22.08
N VAL A 131 9.32 9.11 20.85
CA VAL A 131 8.31 8.08 20.57
C VAL A 131 8.98 7.00 19.73
N ALA A 132 8.72 5.73 20.05
CA ALA A 132 9.17 4.62 19.21
C ALA A 132 8.24 4.51 18.00
N ASP A 133 8.75 4.80 16.81
CA ASP A 133 8.01 4.65 15.57
C ASP A 133 8.15 3.25 14.98
N THR A 134 7.15 2.85 14.21
CA THR A 134 7.19 1.63 13.41
C THR A 134 6.88 2.02 11.98
N PHE A 135 7.84 1.81 11.09
CA PHE A 135 7.69 2.01 9.66
C PHE A 135 7.38 0.67 9.00
N PHE A 136 6.34 0.62 8.19
CA PHE A 136 5.85 -0.61 7.56
C PHE A 136 5.91 -0.51 6.05
N PHE A 137 6.49 -1.52 5.42
CA PHE A 137 6.59 -1.64 3.96
C PHE A 137 6.00 -2.98 3.53
N ASP A 138 4.88 -2.96 2.80
CA ASP A 138 4.20 -4.18 2.38
C ASP A 138 4.76 -4.69 1.04
N GLY A 139 5.97 -5.23 1.07
CA GLY A 139 6.63 -5.78 -0.12
C GLY A 139 5.90 -7.00 -0.74
N ALA A 140 4.97 -7.63 -0.03
CA ALA A 140 4.22 -8.78 -0.55
C ALA A 140 3.15 -8.40 -1.60
N LEU A 141 2.96 -7.11 -1.87
CA LEU A 141 2.11 -6.61 -2.94
C LEU A 141 2.87 -6.58 -4.27
N ASP A 142 2.14 -6.80 -5.37
CA ASP A 142 2.73 -6.78 -6.72
C ASP A 142 3.06 -5.34 -7.19
N SER A 143 2.54 -4.31 -6.52
CA SER A 143 2.93 -2.91 -6.70
C SER A 143 4.10 -2.60 -5.76
N GLY A 144 5.31 -2.41 -6.30
CA GLY A 144 6.47 -2.03 -5.49
C GLY A 144 6.21 -0.78 -4.62
N SER A 145 7.00 -0.60 -3.56
CA SER A 145 6.83 0.51 -2.60
C SER A 145 7.59 1.78 -2.99
N GLY A 146 8.20 1.83 -4.17
CA GLY A 146 8.98 2.99 -4.61
C GLY A 146 10.26 3.23 -3.81
N ARG A 147 10.85 4.42 -4.00
CA ARG A 147 12.11 4.83 -3.37
C ARG A 147 11.82 5.73 -2.18
N ASP A 148 11.78 5.12 -1.00
CA ASP A 148 11.38 5.76 0.24
C ASP A 148 12.57 6.28 1.04
N THR A 149 12.30 7.30 1.86
CA THR A 149 13.29 7.91 2.74
C THR A 149 12.75 8.01 4.16
N ILE A 150 13.58 7.74 5.16
CA ILE A 150 13.27 8.02 6.56
C ILE A 150 14.38 8.89 7.16
N ALA A 151 14.03 10.11 7.58
CA ALA A 151 14.91 10.97 8.37
C ALA A 151 14.66 10.81 9.87
N ASN A 152 15.65 11.16 10.69
CA ASN A 152 15.56 11.14 12.17
C ASN A 152 15.15 9.79 12.75
N PHE A 153 15.63 8.68 12.18
CA PHE A 153 15.35 7.35 12.70
C PHE A 153 15.92 7.20 14.12
N GLY A 154 15.05 7.02 15.09
CA GLY A 154 15.37 6.92 16.51
C GLY A 154 15.91 5.55 16.90
N SER A 155 16.57 5.48 18.07
CA SER A 155 17.10 4.22 18.58
C SER A 155 16.01 3.21 18.91
N GLU A 156 14.79 3.66 19.21
CA GLU A 156 13.66 2.77 19.51
C GLU A 156 12.75 2.50 18.32
N ASP A 157 13.03 3.11 17.17
CA ASP A 157 12.24 2.90 15.97
C ASP A 157 12.50 1.51 15.37
N ARG A 158 11.52 1.01 14.61
CA ARG A 158 11.56 -0.30 13.97
C ARG A 158 11.08 -0.21 12.53
N ILE A 159 11.59 -1.11 11.72
CA ILE A 159 11.08 -1.37 10.38
C ILE A 159 10.39 -2.73 10.39
N ILE A 160 9.23 -2.81 9.76
CA ILE A 160 8.53 -4.06 9.52
C ILE A 160 8.30 -4.18 8.02
N SER A 161 8.57 -5.34 7.45
CA SER A 161 8.22 -5.64 6.06
C SER A 161 7.63 -7.03 5.92
N THR A 162 6.86 -7.25 4.85
CA THR A 162 6.31 -8.56 4.47
C THR A 162 7.21 -9.31 3.48
N LEU A 163 8.30 -8.68 3.04
CA LEU A 163 9.43 -9.31 2.36
C LEU A 163 10.73 -9.06 3.14
N PRO A 164 11.73 -9.96 3.02
CA PRO A 164 13.01 -9.71 3.65
C PRO A 164 13.72 -8.51 3.02
N PHE A 165 14.38 -7.69 3.82
CA PHE A 165 15.30 -6.66 3.34
C PHE A 165 16.74 -7.18 3.30
N SER A 166 17.47 -6.80 2.25
CA SER A 166 18.92 -6.93 2.16
C SER A 166 19.55 -5.57 1.82
N LEU A 167 20.87 -5.46 1.95
CA LEU A 167 21.59 -4.30 1.44
C LEU A 167 21.66 -4.34 -0.07
N ASP A 168 21.55 -3.19 -0.72
CA ASP A 168 21.85 -3.07 -2.13
C ASP A 168 23.28 -3.62 -2.42
N PRO A 169 23.41 -4.70 -3.21
CA PRO A 169 24.70 -5.28 -3.52
C PRO A 169 25.60 -4.34 -4.35
N PHE A 170 25.05 -3.25 -4.90
CA PHE A 170 25.77 -2.27 -5.71
C PHE A 170 26.31 -1.07 -4.91
N GLY A 171 26.10 -1.03 -3.60
CA GLY A 171 26.81 -0.11 -2.70
C GLY A 171 26.23 1.31 -2.60
N SER A 172 24.95 1.51 -2.93
CA SER A 172 24.25 2.79 -2.70
C SER A 172 24.02 3.11 -1.21
N GLY A 173 24.10 2.11 -0.32
CA GLY A 173 23.70 2.22 1.08
C GLY A 173 22.19 2.05 1.30
N ASP A 174 21.41 1.88 0.23
CA ASP A 174 19.98 1.65 0.31
C ASP A 174 19.67 0.22 0.78
N LEU A 175 18.58 0.08 1.53
CA LEU A 175 17.98 -1.23 1.83
C LEU A 175 17.01 -1.60 0.71
N VAL A 176 17.16 -2.80 0.17
CA VAL A 176 16.36 -3.31 -0.94
C VAL A 176 15.54 -4.51 -0.48
N ALA A 177 14.24 -4.50 -0.73
CA ALA A 177 13.39 -5.64 -0.45
C ALA A 177 13.75 -6.79 -1.42
N GLU A 178 14.11 -7.95 -0.89
CA GLU A 178 14.44 -9.13 -1.70
C GLU A 178 13.20 -9.61 -2.46
N GLY A 179 13.34 -9.79 -3.77
CA GLY A 179 12.26 -10.26 -4.64
C GLY A 179 11.32 -9.16 -5.13
N ASP A 180 11.61 -7.89 -4.82
CA ASP A 180 10.92 -6.75 -5.41
C ASP A 180 11.48 -6.45 -6.82
N PHE A 181 10.62 -6.58 -7.83
CA PHE A 181 10.95 -6.34 -9.23
C PHE A 181 10.75 -4.86 -9.66
N GLY A 182 10.36 -3.97 -8.73
CA GLY A 182 9.98 -2.57 -8.98
C GLY A 182 11.02 -1.52 -8.59
N GLY A 183 12.20 -1.92 -8.09
CA GLY A 183 13.26 -0.98 -7.71
C GLY A 183 13.03 -0.26 -6.38
N SER A 184 12.30 -0.89 -5.46
CA SER A 184 12.07 -0.32 -4.14
C SER A 184 13.36 -0.25 -3.35
N ALA A 185 13.64 0.95 -2.84
CA ALA A 185 14.85 1.28 -2.11
C ALA A 185 14.44 2.10 -0.90
N LEU A 186 14.99 1.77 0.26
CA LEU A 186 14.74 2.51 1.50
C LEU A 186 16.04 3.11 2.00
N SER A 187 16.11 4.44 1.96
CA SER A 187 17.21 5.21 2.53
C SER A 187 16.86 5.71 3.92
N ILE A 188 17.76 5.56 4.88
CA ILE A 188 17.49 5.86 6.29
C ILE A 188 18.62 6.68 6.89
N VAL A 189 18.26 7.77 7.54
CA VAL A 189 19.17 8.64 8.27
C VAL A 189 18.76 8.69 9.74
N ASP A 190 19.69 8.39 10.64
CA ASP A 190 19.43 8.46 12.08
C ASP A 190 19.38 9.89 12.62
N THR A 191 19.04 10.03 13.91
CA THR A 191 19.00 11.33 14.59
C THR A 191 20.36 12.05 14.69
N SER A 192 21.46 11.37 14.35
CA SER A 192 22.82 11.93 14.32
C SER A 192 23.28 12.28 12.90
N GLY A 193 22.42 12.11 11.89
CA GLY A 193 22.77 12.35 10.49
C GLY A 193 23.56 11.23 9.82
N ARG A 194 23.66 10.05 10.45
CA ARG A 194 24.33 8.88 9.87
C ARG A 194 23.38 8.13 8.95
N VAL A 195 23.86 7.76 7.78
CA VAL A 195 23.11 6.91 6.85
C VAL A 195 23.20 5.45 7.31
N ALA A 196 22.10 4.72 7.19
CA ALA A 196 22.09 3.28 7.43
C ALA A 196 23.02 2.56 6.45
N ASP A 197 23.74 1.56 6.95
CA ASP A 197 24.67 0.76 6.15
C ASP A 197 24.40 -0.74 6.28
N GLY A 198 23.25 -1.08 6.84
CA GLY A 198 22.80 -2.45 7.01
C GLY A 198 21.54 -2.54 7.84
N VAL A 199 21.07 -3.77 8.01
CA VAL A 199 19.95 -4.11 8.88
C VAL A 199 20.27 -5.35 9.68
N THR A 200 19.81 -5.36 10.93
CA THR A 200 19.74 -6.54 11.77
C THR A 200 18.30 -7.02 11.83
N LEU A 201 18.06 -8.27 11.41
CA LEU A 201 16.78 -8.94 11.63
C LEU A 201 16.63 -9.24 13.13
N LEU A 202 15.61 -8.66 13.75
CA LEU A 202 15.32 -8.86 15.17
C LEU A 202 14.41 -10.06 15.41
N SER A 203 13.38 -10.22 14.58
CA SER A 203 12.40 -11.29 14.70
C SER A 203 11.60 -11.48 13.42
N THR A 204 10.93 -12.62 13.32
CA THR A 204 9.88 -12.86 12.33
C THR A 204 8.61 -13.37 13.00
N TYR A 205 7.46 -13.08 12.40
CA TYR A 205 6.18 -13.65 12.85
C TYR A 205 5.23 -13.88 11.67
N GLN A 206 4.24 -14.74 11.87
CA GLN A 206 3.21 -15.05 10.86
C GLN A 206 1.89 -14.39 11.25
N ALA A 207 1.27 -13.66 10.33
CA ALA A 207 -0.09 -13.12 10.48
C ALA A 207 -0.70 -12.91 9.10
N HIS A 208 -2.03 -13.01 8.96
CA HIS A 208 -2.74 -12.70 7.70
C HIS A 208 -2.23 -13.46 6.46
N GLY A 209 -1.65 -14.65 6.65
CA GLY A 209 -1.04 -15.45 5.57
C GLY A 209 0.31 -14.92 5.07
N LEU A 210 0.94 -14.01 5.81
CA LEU A 210 2.19 -13.35 5.50
C LEU A 210 3.23 -13.58 6.60
N THR A 211 4.49 -13.69 6.20
CA THR A 211 5.64 -13.56 7.09
C THR A 211 5.95 -12.08 7.24
N TYR A 212 6.07 -11.61 8.48
CA TYR A 212 6.55 -10.28 8.81
C TYR A 212 7.98 -10.38 9.33
N TYR A 213 8.82 -9.48 8.88
CA TYR A 213 10.22 -9.36 9.24
C TYR A 213 10.42 -8.03 9.97
N VAL A 214 10.93 -8.09 11.20
CA VAL A 214 11.16 -6.91 12.04
C VAL A 214 12.65 -6.61 12.05
N TYR A 215 13.02 -5.42 11.63
CA TYR A 215 14.40 -4.99 11.47
C TYR A 215 14.76 -3.80 12.34
N LYS A 216 16.07 -3.68 12.58
CA LYS A 216 16.71 -2.46 13.06
C LYS A 216 17.89 -2.12 12.14
N PRO A 217 17.95 -0.90 11.59
CA PRO A 217 19.10 -0.47 10.81
C PRO A 217 20.38 -0.45 11.65
N THR A 218 21.51 -0.69 10.99
CA THR A 218 22.85 -0.46 11.53
C THR A 218 23.40 0.86 10.98
N PHE A 219 24.21 1.53 11.79
CA PHE A 219 24.82 2.81 11.46
C PHE A 219 26.27 2.79 11.93
N THR A 220 27.23 2.65 11.01
CA THR A 220 28.65 2.72 11.33
C THR A 220 29.11 4.18 11.39
N THR A 221 29.96 4.49 12.36
CA THR A 221 30.61 5.80 12.45
C THR A 221 31.50 6.03 11.23
N GLY A 222 31.13 6.99 10.38
CA GLY A 222 31.93 7.42 9.22
C GLY A 222 31.21 7.36 7.87
N ALA A 223 30.01 6.78 7.77
CA ALA A 223 29.18 6.87 6.58
C ALA A 223 28.57 8.27 6.48
N THR A 224 29.29 9.21 5.86
CA THR A 224 28.66 10.41 5.30
C THR A 224 27.77 9.99 4.14
N ALA A 225 26.62 10.65 3.97
CA ALA A 225 25.77 10.43 2.80
C ALA A 225 26.62 10.49 1.53
N PRO A 226 26.39 9.58 0.55
CA PRO A 226 27.03 9.73 -0.75
C PRO A 226 26.72 11.14 -1.25
N ASP A 227 27.77 11.81 -1.71
CA ASP A 227 27.66 13.14 -2.32
C ASP A 227 26.56 13.06 -3.38
N PRO A 228 25.56 13.97 -3.40
CA PRO A 228 24.57 13.98 -4.47
C PRO A 228 25.25 14.38 -5.79
N GLU A 229 25.96 13.44 -6.42
CA GLU A 229 26.58 13.66 -7.72
C GLU A 229 25.52 13.60 -8.83
N PHE A 230 25.29 14.78 -9.42
CA PHE A 230 25.07 15.13 -10.84
C PHE A 230 24.37 14.13 -11.77
#